data_AF-A0A7C3JLD0-F1
#
_entry.id   AF-A0A7C3JLD0-F1
#
_cell.length_a   1.000
_cell.length_b   1.000
_cell.length_c   1.000
_cell.angle_alpha   90.00
_cell.angle_beta   90.00
_cell.angle_gamma   90.00
#
_symmetry.space_group_name_H-M   'P 1'
#
loop_
_entity.id
_entity.type
_entity.pdbx_description
1 polymer ?
#
loop_
_entity_poly.entity_id
_entity_poly.type
_entity_poly.pdbx_seq_one_letter_code
_entity_poly.pdbx_strand_id
1 'polypeptide(L)'
;MSHPVSYRCQEAARSRFQPRGVMAYGLALAYPERFAALIALSSWLPPELLAEIKLSDRVGTLPVLVHHGTHDRTIEVERARASVERLRELGVPVTFREYEMGHEIRPESLADLSAWLEKNQGATGPPPPGRKIALRGALDAHVA
;
A
#
# COMPACT_ATOMS: atom_id res chain seq x y z
N MET A 1 24.46 16.65 13.36
CA MET A 1 23.62 15.95 14.36
C MET A 1 22.29 15.64 13.69
N SER A 2 22.16 14.45 13.09
CA SER A 2 20.91 14.02 12.43
C SER A 2 19.88 13.66 13.47
N HIS A 3 18.76 14.37 13.49
CA HIS A 3 17.59 13.99 14.28
C HIS A 3 16.83 12.92 13.48
N PRO A 4 16.42 11.80 14.11
CA PRO A 4 15.58 10.81 13.43
C PRO A 4 14.20 11.43 13.17
N VAL A 5 13.87 11.66 11.90
CA VAL A 5 12.53 12.06 11.48
C VAL A 5 11.62 10.84 11.61
N SER A 6 10.65 10.89 12.52
CA SER A 6 9.62 9.85 12.70
C SER A 6 8.25 10.43 12.28
N TYR A 7 7.59 9.77 11.33
CA TYR A 7 6.27 10.19 10.82
C TYR A 7 5.16 9.50 11.63
N ARG A 8 4.28 10.28 12.29
CA ARG A 8 3.16 9.74 13.10
C ARG A 8 1.82 9.97 12.39
N CYS A 9 1.01 8.92 12.28
CA CYS A 9 -0.33 9.00 11.68
C CYS A 9 -1.39 9.39 12.72
N GLN A 10 -2.32 10.29 12.38
CA GLN A 10 -3.56 10.48 13.13
C GLN A 10 -4.77 9.93 12.37
N GLU A 11 -5.70 9.31 13.11
CA GLU A 11 -7.02 8.93 12.62
C GLU A 11 -7.88 10.17 12.35
N ALA A 12 -8.26 10.38 11.10
CA ALA A 12 -9.39 11.25 10.77
C ALA A 12 -10.69 10.42 10.84
N ALA A 13 -11.23 10.27 12.04
CA ALA A 13 -12.56 9.72 12.25
C ALA A 13 -13.64 10.81 12.07
N ARG A 14 -14.46 10.70 11.02
CA ARG A 14 -15.95 10.81 11.03
C ARG A 14 -16.51 11.13 9.63
N SER A 15 -17.65 10.51 9.36
CA SER A 15 -18.63 10.79 8.28
C SER A 15 -18.35 10.18 6.88
N ARG A 16 -18.94 9.00 6.62
CA ARG A 16 -19.28 8.44 5.28
C ARG A 16 -18.16 8.34 4.23
N PHE A 17 -16.93 8.09 4.64
CA PHE A 17 -15.85 7.74 3.71
C PHE A 17 -15.24 6.41 4.14
N GLN A 18 -15.36 5.37 3.29
CA GLN A 18 -14.57 4.15 3.44
C GLN A 18 -13.10 4.56 3.62
N PRO A 19 -12.35 3.97 4.58
CA PRO A 19 -10.96 4.36 4.83
C PRO A 19 -10.16 4.35 3.52
N ARG A 20 -9.51 5.45 3.15
CA ARG A 20 -8.97 5.70 1.79
C ARG A 20 -8.05 4.60 1.21
N GLY A 21 -7.51 3.69 2.03
CA GLY A 21 -6.69 2.54 1.58
C GLY A 21 -7.50 1.36 1.08
N VAL A 22 -8.70 1.17 1.63
CA VAL A 22 -9.72 0.27 1.07
C VAL A 22 -10.05 0.72 -0.35
N MET A 23 -10.12 2.04 -0.59
CA MET A 23 -10.36 2.58 -1.92
C MET A 23 -9.19 2.37 -2.90
N ALA A 24 -7.94 2.42 -2.43
CA ALA A 24 -6.77 2.14 -3.26
C ALA A 24 -6.74 0.68 -3.74
N TYR A 25 -6.98 -0.28 -2.83
CA TYR A 25 -7.16 -1.68 -3.19
C TYR A 25 -8.29 -1.87 -4.20
N GLY A 26 -9.47 -1.33 -3.91
CA GLY A 26 -10.65 -1.53 -4.74
C GLY A 26 -10.47 -0.98 -6.16
N LEU A 27 -9.95 0.23 -6.28
CA LEU A 27 -9.69 0.84 -7.59
C LEU A 27 -8.59 0.12 -8.36
N ALA A 28 -7.48 -0.24 -7.69
CA ALA A 28 -6.35 -0.86 -8.36
C ALA A 28 -6.66 -2.29 -8.81
N LEU A 29 -7.44 -3.05 -8.03
CA LEU A 29 -7.86 -4.41 -8.39
C LEU A 29 -8.98 -4.42 -9.44
N ALA A 30 -9.86 -3.41 -9.46
CA ALA A 30 -10.90 -3.28 -10.48
C ALA A 30 -10.36 -2.75 -11.82
N TYR A 31 -9.34 -1.88 -11.78
CA TYR A 31 -8.78 -1.20 -12.96
C TYR A 31 -7.23 -1.21 -12.97
N PRO A 32 -6.58 -2.37 -12.91
CA PRO A 32 -5.12 -2.49 -12.82
C PRO A 32 -4.40 -1.79 -13.98
N GLU A 33 -5.03 -1.72 -15.15
CA GLU A 33 -4.50 -1.03 -16.33
C GLU A 33 -4.46 0.49 -16.21
N ARG A 34 -5.05 1.09 -15.17
CA ARG A 34 -4.96 2.53 -14.89
C ARG A 34 -3.81 2.87 -13.96
N PHE A 35 -3.21 1.86 -13.33
CA PHE A 35 -2.19 2.04 -12.32
C PHE A 35 -0.85 1.43 -12.74
N ALA A 36 0.22 2.13 -12.40
CA ALA A 36 1.59 1.65 -12.60
C ALA A 36 1.98 0.64 -11.49
N ALA A 37 1.46 0.86 -10.28
CA ALA A 37 1.63 0.03 -9.10
C ALA A 37 0.56 0.35 -8.06
N LEU A 38 0.34 -0.57 -7.13
CA LEU A 38 -0.33 -0.33 -5.86
C LEU A 38 0.68 -0.43 -4.72
N ILE A 39 0.71 0.58 -3.86
CA ILE A 39 1.58 0.61 -2.69
C ILE A 39 0.70 0.83 -1.46
N ALA A 40 0.66 -0.18 -0.58
CA ALA A 40 -0.09 -0.19 0.65
C ALA A 40 0.87 -0.17 1.85
N LEU A 41 0.87 0.95 2.58
CA LEU A 41 1.70 1.12 3.77
C LEU A 41 0.78 1.20 4.99
N SER A 42 0.99 0.32 5.98
CA SER A 42 0.17 0.22 7.19
C SER A 42 -1.34 0.15 6.87
N SER A 43 -1.74 -0.79 6.02
CA SER A 43 -3.11 -0.92 5.50
C SER A 43 -3.48 -2.39 5.31
N TRP A 44 -4.77 -2.67 5.12
CA TRP A 44 -5.27 -4.00 4.77
C TRP A 44 -6.29 -3.94 3.63
N LEU A 45 -6.49 -5.07 2.97
CA LEU A 45 -7.56 -5.37 2.02
C LEU A 45 -8.73 -5.99 2.81
N PRO A 46 -9.86 -5.29 2.99
CA PRO A 46 -11.03 -5.88 3.62
C PRO A 46 -11.57 -7.03 2.76
N PRO A 47 -11.86 -8.20 3.34
CA PRO A 47 -12.43 -9.33 2.59
C PRO A 47 -13.74 -8.96 1.86
N GLU A 48 -14.55 -8.10 2.46
CA GLU A 48 -15.86 -7.67 1.93
C GLU A 48 -15.70 -6.83 0.66
N LEU A 49 -14.59 -6.10 0.54
CA LEU A 49 -14.31 -5.27 -0.64
C LEU A 49 -14.25 -6.10 -1.92
N LEU A 50 -13.73 -7.33 -1.84
CA LEU A 50 -13.63 -8.22 -3.01
C LEU A 50 -14.99 -8.68 -3.52
N ALA A 51 -16.03 -8.68 -2.67
CA ALA A 51 -17.39 -8.96 -3.08
C ALA A 51 -18.07 -7.74 -3.73
N GLU A 52 -17.62 -6.53 -3.39
CA GLU A 52 -18.18 -5.27 -3.90
C GLU A 52 -17.55 -4.80 -5.21
N ILE A 53 -16.36 -5.30 -5.56
CA ILE A 53 -15.67 -4.92 -6.80
C ILE A 53 -15.74 -6.02 -7.85
N LYS A 54 -15.81 -5.62 -9.12
CA LYS A 54 -15.53 -6.52 -10.24
C LYS A 54 -14.01 -6.62 -10.41
N LEU A 55 -13.43 -7.75 -9.98
CA LEU A 55 -12.01 -8.02 -10.19
C LEU A 55 -11.68 -8.05 -11.68
N SER A 56 -10.58 -7.39 -12.07
CA SER A 56 -10.10 -7.43 -13.45
C SER A 56 -9.34 -8.72 -13.74
N ASP A 57 -9.50 -9.29 -14.94
CA ASP A 57 -8.70 -10.44 -15.38
C ASP A 57 -7.20 -10.10 -15.55
N ARG A 58 -6.86 -8.80 -15.48
CA ARG A 58 -5.50 -8.28 -15.61
C ARG A 58 -4.81 -7.99 -14.27
N VAL A 59 -5.39 -8.37 -13.14
CA VAL A 59 -4.77 -8.08 -11.83
C VAL A 59 -3.38 -8.67 -11.65
N GLY A 60 -3.06 -9.76 -12.35
CA GLY A 60 -1.71 -10.34 -12.37
C GLY A 60 -0.64 -9.44 -13.01
N THR A 61 -1.02 -8.37 -13.70
CA THR A 61 -0.06 -7.40 -14.29
C THR A 61 0.24 -6.22 -13.38
N LEU A 62 -0.42 -6.09 -12.22
CA LEU A 62 -0.29 -4.96 -11.32
C LEU A 62 0.75 -5.27 -10.23
N PRO A 63 1.94 -4.63 -10.24
CA PRO A 63 2.89 -4.74 -9.13
C PRO A 63 2.28 -4.19 -7.85
N VAL A 64 2.36 -4.95 -6.76
CA VAL A 64 1.88 -4.53 -5.45
C VAL A 64 3.01 -4.57 -4.43
N LEU A 65 3.16 -3.50 -3.67
CA LEU A 65 4.03 -3.44 -2.50
C LEU A 65 3.18 -3.27 -1.24
N VAL A 66 3.44 -4.10 -0.23
CA VAL A 66 2.83 -3.99 1.10
C VAL A 66 3.93 -3.86 2.14
N HIS A 67 3.94 -2.76 2.89
CA HIS A 67 4.79 -2.58 4.07
C HIS A 67 3.93 -2.47 5.32
N HIS A 68 4.30 -3.14 6.41
CA HIS A 68 3.54 -3.08 7.65
C HIS A 68 4.45 -3.16 8.90
N GLY A 69 4.01 -2.56 10.00
CA GLY A 69 4.71 -2.64 11.29
C GLY A 69 4.28 -3.85 12.10
N THR A 70 5.22 -4.63 12.64
CA THR A 70 4.92 -5.81 13.49
C THR A 70 4.31 -5.43 14.85
N HIS A 71 4.47 -4.17 15.27
CA HIS A 71 3.93 -3.63 16.51
C HIS A 71 2.78 -2.63 16.27
N ASP A 72 2.17 -2.63 15.09
CA ASP A 72 1.05 -1.77 14.74
C ASP A 72 -0.22 -2.15 15.52
N ARG A 73 -0.52 -1.37 16.56
CA ARG A 73 -1.72 -1.54 17.42
C ARG A 73 -2.97 -0.86 16.85
N THR A 74 -2.85 -0.15 15.74
CA THR A 74 -4.00 0.47 15.04
C THR A 74 -4.56 -0.51 14.03
N ILE A 75 -3.68 -1.18 13.28
CA ILE A 75 -4.01 -2.25 12.35
C ILE A 75 -3.05 -3.39 12.62
N GLU A 76 -3.54 -4.41 13.34
CA GLU A 76 -2.79 -5.63 13.63
C GLU A 76 -2.15 -6.20 12.36
N VAL A 77 -0.88 -6.61 12.45
CA VAL A 77 -0.07 -7.09 11.31
C VAL A 77 -0.71 -8.29 10.61
N GLU A 78 -1.49 -9.09 11.34
CA GLU A 78 -2.27 -10.21 10.84
C GLU A 78 -3.25 -9.80 9.73
N ARG A 79 -3.80 -8.58 9.78
CA ARG A 79 -4.67 -8.07 8.71
C ARG A 79 -3.89 -7.82 7.42
N ALA A 80 -2.67 -7.31 7.52
CA ALA A 80 -1.80 -7.13 6.36
C ALA A 80 -1.34 -8.48 5.80
N ARG A 81 -0.98 -9.44 6.66
CA ARG A 81 -0.64 -10.82 6.26
C ARG A 81 -1.79 -11.49 5.49
N ALA A 82 -3.01 -11.43 6.04
CA ALA A 82 -4.21 -11.97 5.38
C ALA A 82 -4.49 -11.28 4.04
N SER A 83 -4.24 -9.97 3.95
CA SER A 83 -4.36 -9.22 2.69
C SER A 83 -3.36 -9.73 1.64
N VAL A 84 -2.11 -9.96 2.05
CA VAL A 84 -1.05 -10.47 1.18
C VAL A 84 -1.34 -11.88 0.69
N GLU A 85 -1.81 -12.76 1.58
CA GLU A 85 -2.26 -14.11 1.20
C GLU A 85 -3.37 -14.03 0.16
N ARG A 86 -4.39 -13.21 0.41
CA ARG A 86 -5.49 -13.03 -0.52
C ARG A 86 -5.05 -12.49 -1.88
N LEU A 87 -4.13 -11.53 -1.91
CA LEU A 87 -3.56 -11.01 -3.15
C LEU A 87 -2.81 -12.10 -3.93
N ARG A 88 -2.05 -12.95 -3.24
CA ARG A 88 -1.35 -14.08 -3.86
C ARG A 88 -2.31 -15.10 -4.46
N GLU A 89 -3.40 -15.42 -3.76
CA GLU A 89 -4.46 -16.30 -4.28
C GLU A 89 -5.11 -15.73 -5.56
N LEU A 90 -5.24 -14.41 -5.64
CA LEU A 90 -5.75 -13.72 -6.83
C LEU A 90 -4.71 -13.59 -7.97
N GLY A 91 -3.51 -14.15 -7.80
CA GLY A 91 -2.43 -14.10 -8.79
C GLY A 91 -1.75 -12.74 -8.89
N VAL A 92 -1.91 -11.86 -7.90
CA VAL A 92 -1.31 -10.52 -7.89
C VAL A 92 0.17 -10.61 -7.50
N PRO A 93 1.11 -10.00 -8.25
CA PRO A 93 2.52 -9.98 -7.91
C PRO A 93 2.78 -9.04 -6.73
N VAL A 94 2.74 -9.59 -5.51
CA VAL A 94 2.90 -8.85 -4.26
C VAL A 94 4.30 -9.01 -3.64
N THR A 95 4.94 -7.88 -3.35
CA THR A 95 6.11 -7.79 -2.48
C THR A 95 5.63 -7.39 -1.08
N PHE A 96 5.97 -8.15 -0.06
CA PHE A 96 5.59 -7.87 1.32
C PHE A 96 6.82 -7.72 2.21
N ARG A 97 6.85 -6.66 3.03
CA ARG A 97 7.88 -6.40 4.04
C ARG A 97 7.25 -6.01 5.37
N GLU A 98 7.83 -6.54 6.43
CA GLU A 98 7.47 -6.21 7.80
C GLU A 98 8.64 -5.49 8.47
N TYR A 99 8.34 -4.59 9.39
CA TYR A 99 9.33 -3.81 10.11
C TYR A 99 8.98 -3.76 11.59
N GLU A 100 9.99 -3.76 12.45
CA GLU A 100 9.85 -3.63 13.91
C GLU A 100 9.43 -2.21 14.33
N MET A 101 8.22 -1.82 13.95
CA MET A 101 7.63 -0.49 14.12
C MET A 101 6.13 -0.57 14.40
N GLY A 102 5.57 0.53 14.92
CA GLY A 102 4.13 0.67 15.15
C GLY A 102 3.37 1.14 13.91
N HIS A 103 2.31 1.93 14.10
CA HIS A 103 1.57 2.58 13.01
C HIS A 103 2.29 3.82 12.47
N GLU A 104 3.49 3.62 11.94
CA GLU A 104 4.41 4.66 11.46
C GLU A 104 5.24 4.14 10.28
N ILE A 105 5.92 5.04 9.56
CA ILE A 105 6.89 4.68 8.53
C ILE A 105 8.28 5.12 9.00
N ARG A 106 9.21 4.17 9.06
CA ARG A 106 10.61 4.41 9.43
C ARG A 106 11.52 4.54 8.21
N PRO A 107 12.71 5.15 8.36
CA PRO A 107 13.66 5.32 7.26
C PRO A 107 13.99 4.03 6.50
N GLU A 108 14.04 2.89 7.19
CA GLU A 108 14.29 1.58 6.57
C GLU A 108 13.18 1.20 5.58
N SER A 109 11.91 1.35 5.99
CA SER A 109 10.75 1.12 5.13
C SER A 109 10.72 2.09 3.94
N LEU A 110 11.16 3.34 4.13
CA LEU A 110 11.22 4.33 3.07
C LEU A 110 12.35 4.03 2.05
N ALA A 111 13.49 3.54 2.54
CA ALA A 111 14.60 3.12 1.69
C ALA A 111 14.21 1.90 0.83
N ASP A 112 13.58 0.89 1.43
CA ASP A 112 13.08 -0.29 0.72
C ASP A 112 12.00 0.09 -0.31
N LEU A 113 11.11 1.03 0.02
CA LEU A 113 10.12 1.57 -0.91
C LEU A 113 10.80 2.24 -2.12
N SER A 114 11.81 3.07 -1.87
CA SER A 114 12.56 3.76 -2.92
C SER A 114 13.25 2.76 -3.85
N ALA A 115 13.96 1.77 -3.29
CA ALA A 115 14.62 0.71 -4.05
C ALA A 115 13.62 -0.16 -4.84
N TRP A 116 12.46 -0.46 -4.25
CA TRP A 116 11.39 -1.18 -4.94
C TRP A 116 10.83 -0.38 -6.11
N LEU A 117 10.60 0.93 -5.93
CA LEU A 117 10.16 1.83 -7.00
C LEU A 117 11.20 1.86 -8.13
N GLU A 118 12.48 2.07 -7.84
CA GLU A 118 13.57 2.06 -8.84
C GLU A 118 13.63 0.75 -9.64
N LYS A 119 13.52 -0.39 -8.96
CA LYS A 119 13.46 -1.70 -9.63
C LYS A 119 12.24 -1.83 -10.53
N ASN A 120 11.09 -1.34 -10.08
CA ASN A 120 9.85 -1.44 -10.84
C ASN A 120 9.69 -0.31 -11.86
N GLN A 121 10.56 0.72 -11.89
CA GLN A 121 10.64 1.73 -12.96
C GLN A 121 11.04 1.14 -14.33
N GLY A 122 11.61 -0.08 -14.36
CA GLY A 122 11.78 -0.83 -15.62
C GLY A 122 10.48 -1.45 -16.16
N ALA A 123 9.52 -1.76 -15.28
CA ALA A 123 8.14 -2.18 -15.61
C ALA A 123 7.16 -0.99 -15.63
N THR A 124 7.60 0.15 -15.07
CA THR A 124 6.94 1.44 -15.01
C THR A 124 7.92 2.48 -15.57
N GLY A 125 8.14 2.45 -16.89
CA GLY A 125 8.60 3.66 -17.58
C GLY A 125 7.67 4.84 -17.21
N PRO A 126 7.98 6.09 -17.63
CA PRO A 126 7.05 7.20 -17.42
C PRO A 126 5.65 6.71 -17.78
N PRO A 127 4.67 6.78 -16.85
CA PRO A 127 3.38 6.14 -17.05
C PRO A 127 2.90 6.57 -18.44
N PRO A 128 2.45 5.64 -19.31
CA PRO A 128 1.88 6.04 -20.59
C PRO A 128 0.87 7.15 -20.28
N PRO A 129 0.89 8.26 -21.02
CA PRO A 129 0.20 9.49 -20.64
C PRO A 129 -1.20 9.17 -20.10
N GLY A 130 -1.41 9.40 -18.80
CA GLY A 130 -2.69 9.12 -18.11
C GLY A 130 -2.73 7.97 -17.09
N ARG A 131 -1.64 7.21 -16.83
CA ARG A 131 -1.61 6.22 -15.72
C ARG A 131 -1.12 6.82 -14.39
N LYS A 132 -1.72 6.39 -13.27
CA LYS A 132 -1.44 6.91 -11.91
C LYS A 132 -0.68 5.87 -11.07
N ILE A 133 -0.03 6.28 -9.98
CA ILE A 133 0.36 5.35 -8.91
C ILE A 133 -0.78 5.36 -7.88
N ALA A 134 -1.33 4.20 -7.55
CA ALA A 134 -2.22 4.08 -6.40
C ALA A 134 -1.36 3.94 -5.15
N LEU A 135 -1.01 5.09 -4.53
CA LEU A 135 -0.25 5.11 -3.29
C LEU A 135 -1.17 5.42 -2.12
N ARG A 136 -1.10 4.61 -1.07
CA ARG A 136 -1.45 5.06 0.28
C ARG A 136 -0.44 4.54 1.29
N GLY A 137 0.33 5.48 1.82
CA GLY A 137 0.80 5.48 3.20
C GLY A 137 0.60 6.88 3.77
N ALA A 138 0.61 6.99 5.09
CA ALA A 138 0.64 8.29 5.74
C ALA A 138 2.02 8.92 5.50
N LEU A 139 2.06 9.96 4.68
CA LEU A 139 3.21 10.83 4.54
C LEU A 139 2.72 12.26 4.76
N ASP A 140 2.60 12.63 6.04
CA ASP A 140 2.63 14.03 6.45
C ASP A 140 4.02 14.29 7.02
N ALA A 141 4.86 15.02 6.29
CA ALA A 141 6.14 15.48 6.81
C ALA A 141 5.90 16.58 7.84
N HIS A 142 6.33 16.35 9.08
CA HIS A 142 6.58 17.41 10.05
C HIS A 142 8.08 17.48 10.32
N VAL A 143 8.66 18.63 10.02
CA VAL A 143 9.96 19.03 10.57
C VAL A 143 9.72 19.30 12.05
N ALA A 144 10.39 18.53 12.92
CA ALA A 144 10.46 18.85 14.34
C ALA A 144 11.31 20.12 14.55
#